data_AF-A0A820A9N9-F1
#
_entry.id   AF-A0A820A9N9-F1
#
_cell.length_a   1.000
_cell.length_b   1.000
_cell.length_c   1.000
_cell.angle_alpha   90.00
_cell.angle_beta   90.00
_cell.angle_gamma   90.00
#
_symmetry.space_group_name_H-M   'P 1'
#
loop_
_entity.id
_entity.type
_entity.pdbx_description
1 polymer ?
#
loop_
_entity_poly.entity_id
_entity_poly.type
_entity_poly.pdbx_seq_one_letter_code
_entity_poly.pdbx_strand_id
1 'polypeptide(L)'
;MAITQILPHIISLCAVSTITQPSVDRVLVTSSNARTRQRSTRRLAYICIGCGTLFWMLFHCHTLILVDIEEIAPGYFTCYFRAGPYVVFMGYYSLFVKAIAVPLLLIVFAIWTAKNIRKVRRRRIAPVTTNTRNTAGNSEQPFHSKDRQFVLMVVVDICIYVACNAMVFVVVIYYQIAQNTGLTQISIFLSLVGSFLSDISYCVGCYAYLFISKTFRKEVKRLFFCQ
;
A
#
# COMPACT_ATOMS: atom_id res chain seq x y z
N MET A 1 11.22 -9.97 -23.55
CA MET A 1 11.80 -10.44 -22.28
C MET A 1 11.98 -9.32 -21.27
N ALA A 2 12.50 -8.12 -21.60
CA ALA A 2 12.61 -7.00 -20.65
C ALA A 2 11.29 -6.60 -19.95
N ILE A 3 10.16 -6.74 -20.64
CA ILE A 3 8.83 -6.42 -20.10
C ILE A 3 8.51 -7.26 -18.85
N THR A 4 8.91 -8.54 -18.78
CA THR A 4 8.55 -9.42 -17.65
C THR A 4 9.30 -9.08 -16.36
N GLN A 5 10.46 -8.41 -16.44
CA GLN A 5 11.20 -7.92 -15.27
C GLN A 5 10.70 -6.55 -14.80
N ILE A 6 10.35 -5.68 -15.74
CA ILE A 6 9.91 -4.30 -15.44
C ILE A 6 8.48 -4.27 -14.90
N LEU A 7 7.62 -5.15 -15.43
CA LEU A 7 6.21 -5.18 -15.06
C LEU A 7 5.99 -5.41 -13.55
N PRO A 8 6.68 -6.36 -12.86
CA PRO A 8 6.61 -6.50 -11.40
C PRO A 8 7.01 -5.23 -10.63
N HIS A 9 8.04 -4.51 -11.08
CA HIS A 9 8.46 -3.25 -10.45
C HIS A 9 7.39 -2.17 -10.58
N ILE A 10 6.82 -2.00 -11.78
CA ILE A 10 5.73 -1.05 -12.04
C ILE A 10 4.49 -1.44 -11.22
N ILE A 11 4.09 -2.71 -11.24
CA ILE A 11 2.94 -3.22 -10.48
C ILE A 11 3.14 -2.97 -8.98
N SER A 12 4.34 -3.24 -8.45
CA SER A 12 4.69 -3.00 -7.05
C SER A 12 4.50 -1.53 -6.65
N LEU A 13 4.88 -0.59 -7.51
CA LEU A 13 4.76 0.84 -7.23
C LEU A 13 3.33 1.36 -7.42
N CYS A 14 2.62 0.82 -8.42
CA CYS A 14 1.19 1.03 -8.55
C CYS A 14 0.47 0.56 -7.27
N ALA A 15 0.85 -0.61 -6.72
CA ALA A 15 0.28 -1.11 -5.48
C ALA A 15 0.60 -0.22 -4.26
N VAL A 16 1.80 0.35 -4.18
CA VAL A 16 2.12 1.36 -3.16
C VAL A 16 1.18 2.58 -3.28
N SER A 17 0.94 3.02 -4.51
CA SER A 17 0.04 4.14 -4.82
C SER A 17 -1.41 3.83 -4.40
N THR A 18 -1.87 2.60 -4.63
CA THR A 18 -3.23 2.17 -4.27
C THR A 18 -3.45 2.02 -2.76
N ILE A 19 -2.41 1.86 -1.93
CA ILE A 19 -2.55 1.83 -0.47
C ILE A 19 -2.43 3.24 0.13
N THR A 20 -1.50 4.06 -0.38
CA THR A 20 -1.25 5.42 0.14
C THR A 20 -2.39 6.38 -0.19
N GLN A 21 -2.95 6.32 -1.39
CA GLN A 21 -4.01 7.26 -1.81
C GLN A 21 -5.31 7.13 -1.04
N PRO A 22 -5.87 5.92 -0.80
CA PRO A 22 -7.03 5.77 0.09
C PRO A 22 -6.73 6.18 1.52
N SER A 23 -5.48 6.04 1.98
CA SER A 23 -5.08 6.50 3.32
C SER A 23 -5.14 8.04 3.41
N VAL A 24 -4.68 8.76 2.38
CA VAL A 24 -4.82 10.22 2.28
C VAL A 24 -6.29 10.62 2.22
N ASP A 25 -7.07 9.96 1.36
CA ASP A 25 -8.51 10.23 1.24
C ASP A 25 -9.23 10.06 2.59
N ARG A 26 -8.92 8.98 3.32
CA ARG A 26 -9.45 8.75 4.68
C ARG A 26 -9.05 9.85 5.67
N VAL A 27 -7.81 10.35 5.62
CA VAL A 27 -7.39 11.49 6.45
C VAL A 27 -8.23 12.74 6.13
N LEU A 28 -8.50 13.01 4.84
CA LEU A 28 -9.31 14.14 4.40
C LEU A 28 -10.77 14.01 4.82
N VAL A 29 -11.38 12.83 4.62
CA VAL A 29 -12.79 12.55 4.97
C VAL A 29 -13.01 12.63 6.47
N THR A 30 -12.06 12.13 7.28
CA THR A 30 -12.15 12.16 8.74
C THR A 30 -11.78 13.49 9.37
N SER A 31 -11.30 14.47 8.58
CA SER A 31 -10.90 15.78 9.08
C SER A 31 -12.04 16.51 9.78
N SER A 32 -11.73 17.20 10.89
CA SER A 32 -12.69 18.03 11.61
C SER A 32 -13.11 19.29 10.85
N ASN A 33 -12.37 19.67 9.80
CA ASN A 33 -12.65 20.87 9.01
C ASN A 33 -13.55 20.52 7.82
N ALA A 34 -14.73 21.15 7.75
CA ALA A 34 -15.70 20.95 6.68
C ALA A 34 -15.12 21.26 5.29
N ARG A 35 -14.28 22.30 5.16
CA ARG A 35 -13.63 22.66 3.89
C ARG A 35 -12.67 21.57 3.42
N THR A 36 -11.93 20.95 4.35
CA THR A 36 -11.01 19.84 4.03
C THR A 36 -11.78 18.60 3.59
N ARG A 37 -12.88 18.28 4.28
CA ARG A 37 -13.75 17.14 3.91
C ARG A 37 -14.36 17.32 2.53
N GLN A 38 -14.76 18.53 2.16
CA GLN A 38 -15.30 18.85 0.83
C GLN A 38 -14.27 18.66 -0.30
N ARG A 39 -12.96 18.67 -0.01
CA ARG A 39 -11.92 18.42 -1.02
C ARG A 39 -11.78 16.94 -1.40
N SER A 40 -12.22 16.01 -0.55
CA SER A 40 -12.32 14.58 -0.90
C SER A 40 -13.47 14.40 -1.89
N THR A 41 -13.16 14.62 -3.16
CA THR A 41 -14.07 14.38 -4.28
C THR A 41 -13.55 13.20 -5.08
N ARG A 42 -14.47 12.40 -5.64
CA ARG A 42 -14.10 11.28 -6.53
C ARG A 42 -13.22 11.75 -7.68
N ARG A 43 -13.50 12.95 -8.23
CA ARG A 43 -12.70 13.57 -9.30
C ARG A 43 -11.25 13.78 -8.87
N LEU A 44 -11.01 14.33 -7.67
CA LEU A 44 -9.65 14.51 -7.16
C LEU A 44 -8.95 13.16 -6.96
N ALA A 45 -9.65 12.15 -6.44
CA ALA A 45 -9.08 10.82 -6.26
C ALA A 45 -8.61 10.22 -7.61
N TYR A 46 -9.43 10.28 -8.66
CA TYR A 46 -9.04 9.82 -10.00
C TYR A 46 -7.88 10.62 -10.59
N ILE A 47 -7.85 11.94 -10.41
CA ILE A 47 -6.72 12.77 -10.85
C ILE A 47 -5.44 12.36 -10.10
N CYS A 48 -5.49 12.17 -8.78
CA CYS A 48 -4.35 11.73 -8.00
C CYS A 48 -3.85 10.33 -8.43
N ILE A 49 -4.77 9.38 -8.67
CA ILE A 49 -4.44 8.05 -9.20
C ILE A 49 -3.73 8.20 -10.54
N GLY A 50 -4.34 8.91 -11.50
CA GLY A 50 -3.78 9.09 -12.84
C GLY A 50 -2.41 9.78 -12.83
N CYS A 51 -2.27 10.90 -12.11
CA CYS A 51 -1.00 11.61 -11.99
C CYS A 51 0.07 10.77 -11.29
N GLY A 52 -0.29 10.03 -10.23
CA GLY A 52 0.62 9.14 -9.52
C GLY A 52 1.11 7.99 -10.41
N THR A 53 0.19 7.33 -11.12
CA THR A 53 0.54 6.27 -12.08
C THR A 53 1.42 6.81 -13.19
N LEU A 54 1.09 7.96 -13.78
CA LEU A 54 1.89 8.57 -14.85
C LEU A 54 3.29 8.96 -14.34
N PHE A 55 3.39 9.55 -13.15
CA PHE A 55 4.66 9.89 -12.52
C PHE A 55 5.54 8.64 -12.36
N TRP A 56 4.99 7.54 -11.83
CA TRP A 56 5.76 6.31 -11.66
C TRP A 56 6.18 5.67 -12.98
N MET A 57 5.30 5.68 -13.99
CA MET A 57 5.63 5.18 -15.33
C MET A 57 6.79 5.95 -15.97
N LEU A 58 6.74 7.29 -15.92
CA LEU A 58 7.81 8.15 -16.43
C LEU A 58 9.09 7.98 -15.61
N PHE A 59 8.97 7.97 -14.28
CA PHE A 59 10.10 7.78 -13.40
C PHE A 59 10.81 6.45 -13.67
N HIS A 60 10.10 5.36 -13.96
CA HIS A 60 10.72 4.07 -14.28
C HIS A 60 11.06 3.85 -15.76
N CYS A 61 10.76 4.80 -16.65
CA CYS A 61 11.07 4.67 -18.07
C CYS A 61 12.57 4.41 -18.33
N HIS A 62 13.46 5.04 -17.54
CA HIS A 62 14.91 4.84 -17.66
C HIS A 62 15.36 3.38 -17.44
N THR A 63 14.58 2.57 -16.72
CA THR A 63 14.88 1.14 -16.53
C THR A 63 14.86 0.38 -17.86
N LEU A 64 14.05 0.81 -18.84
CA LEU A 64 13.98 0.18 -20.17
C LEU A 64 15.28 0.33 -20.96
N ILE A 65 16.04 1.41 -20.70
CA ILE A 65 17.27 1.74 -21.43
C ILE A 65 18.49 1.06 -20.79
N LEU A 66 18.42 0.73 -19.50
CA LEU A 66 19.55 0.25 -18.69
C LEU A 66 19.51 -1.25 -18.38
N VAL A 67 18.54 -1.96 -18.95
CA VAL A 67 18.44 -3.42 -18.87
C VAL A 67 19.19 -4.03 -20.05
N ASP A 68 20.00 -5.05 -19.76
CA ASP A 68 20.76 -5.80 -20.75
C ASP A 68 20.45 -7.30 -20.64
N ILE A 69 20.82 -8.06 -21.66
CA ILE A 69 20.72 -9.52 -21.67
C ILE A 69 22.09 -10.08 -21.31
N GLU A 70 22.23 -10.57 -20.08
CA GLU A 70 23.46 -11.15 -19.58
C GLU A 70 23.38 -12.69 -19.60
N GLU A 71 24.43 -13.35 -20.07
CA GLU A 71 24.56 -14.80 -20.04
C GLU A 71 25.10 -15.24 -18.67
N ILE A 72 24.28 -15.92 -17.85
CA ILE A 72 24.70 -16.40 -16.51
C ILE A 72 25.47 -17.72 -16.63
N ALA A 73 25.05 -18.57 -17.56
CA ALA A 73 25.65 -19.87 -17.84
C ALA A 73 25.52 -20.16 -19.34
N PRO A 74 26.34 -21.07 -19.91
CA PRO A 74 26.30 -21.38 -21.34
C PRO A 74 24.89 -21.70 -21.84
N GLY A 75 24.33 -20.84 -22.69
CA GLY A 75 22.98 -20.97 -23.24
C GLY A 75 21.83 -20.54 -22.30
N TYR A 76 22.14 -19.99 -21.13
CA TYR A 76 21.16 -19.46 -20.17
C TYR A 76 21.29 -17.94 -20.03
N PHE A 77 20.39 -17.24 -20.69
CA PHE A 77 20.33 -15.78 -20.69
C PHE A 77 19.32 -15.28 -19.67
N THR A 78 19.73 -14.27 -18.88
CA THR A 78 18.82 -13.51 -18.04
C THR A 78 18.71 -12.08 -18.55
N CYS A 79 17.57 -11.45 -18.29
CA CYS A 79 17.40 -10.03 -18.50
C CYS A 79 17.65 -9.36 -17.15
N TYR A 80 18.79 -8.68 -17.00
CA TYR A 80 19.15 -8.03 -15.74
C TYR A 80 19.66 -6.61 -15.97
N PHE A 81 19.74 -5.83 -14.91
CA PHE A 81 20.35 -4.50 -15.01
C PHE A 81 21.84 -4.66 -15.27
N ARG A 82 22.36 -3.89 -16.22
CA ARG A 82 23.79 -3.88 -16.54
C ARG A 82 24.60 -3.66 -15.26
N ALA A 83 25.55 -4.55 -14.99
CA ALA A 83 26.41 -4.44 -13.81
C ALA A 83 27.07 -3.05 -13.71
N GLY A 84 27.08 -2.47 -12.52
CA GLY A 84 27.68 -1.15 -12.28
C GLY A 84 26.99 -0.32 -11.20
N PRO A 85 27.28 0.99 -11.13
CA PRO A 85 26.77 1.88 -10.09
C PRO A 85 25.24 2.02 -10.11
N TYR A 86 24.62 1.75 -11.26
CA TYR A 86 23.17 1.82 -11.41
C TYR A 86 22.43 0.75 -10.61
N VAL A 87 22.94 -0.49 -10.57
CA VAL A 87 22.34 -1.58 -9.76
C VAL A 87 22.37 -1.22 -8.28
N VAL A 88 23.50 -0.67 -7.82
CA VAL A 88 23.67 -0.21 -6.43
C VAL A 88 22.70 0.93 -6.11
N PHE A 89 22.59 1.92 -7.00
CA PHE A 89 21.63 3.01 -6.88
C PHE A 89 20.19 2.51 -6.78
N MET A 90 19.77 1.60 -7.68
CA MET A 90 18.44 1.01 -7.67
C MET A 90 18.16 0.18 -6.42
N GLY A 91 19.17 -0.52 -5.90
CA GLY A 91 19.11 -1.24 -4.63
C GLY A 91 18.82 -0.31 -3.45
N TYR A 92 19.60 0.78 -3.31
CA TYR A 92 19.38 1.79 -2.26
C TYR A 92 18.05 2.51 -2.41
N TYR A 93 17.66 2.86 -3.64
CA TYR A 93 16.38 3.47 -3.93
C TYR A 93 15.22 2.56 -3.50
N SER A 94 15.26 1.28 -3.87
CA SER A 94 14.24 0.30 -3.49
C SER A 94 14.17 0.13 -1.97
N LEU A 95 15.32 0.06 -1.31
CA LEU A 95 15.41 -0.02 0.16
C LEU A 95 14.79 1.22 0.80
N PHE A 96 15.19 2.42 0.37
CA PHE A 96 14.68 3.66 0.94
C PHE A 96 13.17 3.82 0.71
N VAL A 97 12.70 3.66 -0.52
CA VAL A 97 11.29 3.89 -0.85
C VAL A 97 10.40 2.81 -0.25
N LYS A 98 10.69 1.53 -0.51
CA LYS A 98 9.79 0.43 -0.11
C LYS A 98 9.90 0.08 1.37
N ALA A 99 11.11 0.07 1.94
CA ALA A 99 11.30 -0.38 3.32
C ALA A 99 11.11 0.74 4.35
N ILE A 100 11.38 2.00 3.98
CA ILE A 100 11.39 3.11 4.95
C ILE A 100 10.29 4.12 4.63
N ALA A 101 10.33 4.77 3.47
CA ALA A 101 9.46 5.91 3.18
C ALA A 101 7.98 5.53 3.16
N VAL A 102 7.61 4.43 2.49
CA VAL A 102 6.21 3.99 2.38
C VAL A 102 5.63 3.57 3.73
N PRO A 103 6.26 2.67 4.53
CA PRO A 103 5.77 2.35 5.87
C PRO A 103 5.63 3.56 6.78
N LEU A 104 6.61 4.48 6.78
CA LEU A 104 6.55 5.69 7.59
C LEU A 104 5.37 6.58 7.20
N LEU A 105 5.15 6.82 5.90
CA LEU A 105 4.00 7.59 5.42
C LEU A 105 2.68 6.94 5.84
N LEU A 106 2.57 5.62 5.71
CA LEU A 106 1.38 4.88 6.12
C LEU A 106 1.14 4.95 7.63
N ILE A 107 2.20 4.84 8.46
CA ILE A 107 2.12 5.00 9.91
C ILE A 107 1.66 6.41 10.27
N VAL A 108 2.22 7.44 9.62
CA VAL A 108 1.80 8.85 9.82
C VAL A 108 0.33 9.03 9.48
N PHE A 109 -0.13 8.51 8.33
CA PHE A 109 -1.54 8.59 7.94
C PHE A 109 -2.46 7.79 8.86
N ALA A 110 -2.03 6.63 9.35
CA ALA A 110 -2.79 5.84 10.31
C ALA A 110 -2.96 6.58 11.65
N ILE A 111 -1.87 7.15 12.19
CA ILE A 111 -1.89 7.95 13.42
C ILE A 111 -2.77 9.19 13.22
N TRP A 112 -2.65 9.88 12.09
CA TRP A 112 -3.44 11.07 11.81
C TRP A 112 -4.93 10.75 11.70
N THR A 113 -5.28 9.69 10.97
CA THR A 113 -6.67 9.19 10.88
C THR A 113 -7.22 8.83 12.25
N ALA A 114 -6.44 8.13 13.08
CA ALA A 114 -6.83 7.78 14.44
C ALA A 114 -7.05 9.03 15.33
N LYS A 115 -6.18 10.03 15.24
CA LYS A 115 -6.33 11.32 15.94
C LYS A 115 -7.59 12.06 15.50
N ASN A 116 -7.85 12.12 14.19
CA ASN A 116 -9.04 12.76 13.63
C ASN A 116 -10.33 12.11 14.15
N ILE A 117 -10.40 10.77 14.14
CA ILE A 117 -11.55 10.03 14.64
C ILE A 117 -11.76 10.24 16.14
N ARG A 118 -10.68 10.22 16.95
CA ARG A 118 -10.77 10.52 18.38
C ARG A 118 -11.29 11.94 18.62
N LYS A 119 -10.86 12.92 17.82
CA LYS A 119 -11.31 14.32 17.92
C LYS A 119 -12.79 14.48 17.56
N VAL A 120 -13.24 13.85 16.47
CA VAL A 120 -14.67 13.85 16.08
C VAL A 120 -15.52 13.17 17.14
N ARG A 121 -15.06 12.05 17.70
CA ARG A 121 -15.73 11.34 18.80
C ARG A 121 -15.89 12.21 20.05
N ARG A 122 -14.83 12.90 20.48
CA ARG A 122 -14.89 13.80 21.65
C ARG A 122 -15.90 14.93 21.48
N ARG A 123 -16.00 15.53 20.29
CA ARG A 123 -16.96 16.63 20.02
C ARG A 123 -18.41 16.18 20.03
N ARG A 124 -18.72 14.95 19.61
CA ARG A 124 -20.09 14.42 19.63
C ARG A 124 -20.58 14.03 21.03
N ILE A 125 -19.67 13.67 21.93
CA ILE A 125 -20.00 13.23 23.30
C ILE A 125 -20.17 14.42 24.24
N ALA A 126 -19.84 15.65 23.82
CA ALA A 126 -20.18 16.84 24.59
C ALA A 126 -21.71 16.87 24.76
N PRO A 127 -22.23 16.74 26.00
CA PRO A 127 -23.67 16.68 26.22
C PRO A 127 -24.24 18.00 25.76
N VAL A 128 -25.12 17.93 24.75
CA VAL A 128 -26.00 19.04 24.43
C VAL A 128 -26.92 19.16 25.63
N THR A 129 -26.53 20.01 26.58
CA THR A 129 -27.33 20.40 27.74
C THR A 129 -28.52 21.17 27.21
N THR A 130 -29.52 20.47 26.70
CA THR A 130 -30.77 21.09 26.27
C THR A 130 -31.90 20.21 26.72
N ASN A 131 -32.60 20.72 27.74
CA ASN A 131 -33.84 20.24 28.33
C ASN A 131 -34.97 20.23 27.29
N THR A 132 -34.85 19.47 26.21
CA THR A 132 -35.94 19.23 25.26
C THR A 132 -36.34 17.78 25.37
N ARG A 133 -37.06 17.52 26.47
CA ARG A 133 -37.90 16.34 26.65
C ARG A 133 -38.84 16.28 25.44
N ASN A 134 -38.83 15.14 24.77
CA ASN A 134 -39.97 14.46 24.14
C ASN A 134 -39.71 14.02 22.69
N THR A 135 -40.16 12.77 22.48
CA THR A 135 -40.39 12.06 21.22
C THR A 135 -39.17 11.49 20.48
N ALA A 136 -38.78 10.30 20.96
CA ALA A 136 -38.84 9.04 20.21
C ALA A 136 -38.27 9.03 18.78
N GLY A 137 -37.10 8.37 18.67
CA GLY A 137 -36.58 7.85 17.42
C GLY A 137 -35.22 7.22 17.67
N ASN A 138 -35.21 5.95 18.11
CA ASN A 138 -34.05 5.06 18.31
C ASN A 138 -33.22 4.83 17.03
N SER A 139 -32.78 5.89 16.37
CA SER A 139 -31.80 5.84 15.28
C SER A 139 -30.40 5.89 15.88
N GLU A 140 -30.06 4.84 16.64
CA GLU A 140 -28.70 4.60 17.09
C GLU A 140 -27.75 4.65 15.89
N GLN A 141 -26.85 5.63 15.92
CA GLN A 141 -26.12 6.14 14.78
C GLN A 141 -25.24 5.05 14.10
N PRO A 142 -25.59 4.57 12.89
CA PRO A 142 -24.83 3.53 12.19
C PRO A 142 -23.48 4.02 11.61
N PHE A 143 -23.14 5.30 11.79
CA PHE A 143 -21.91 5.88 11.26
C PHE A 143 -20.64 5.42 12.02
N HIS A 144 -20.73 5.17 13.33
CA HIS A 144 -19.54 4.90 14.16
C HIS A 144 -18.89 3.53 13.88
N SER A 145 -19.69 2.51 13.59
CA SER A 145 -19.17 1.16 13.31
C SER A 145 -18.42 1.08 11.97
N LYS A 146 -18.85 1.88 10.98
CA LYS A 146 -18.20 1.95 9.66
C LYS A 146 -16.82 2.60 9.75
N ASP A 147 -16.71 3.74 10.43
CA ASP A 147 -15.42 4.45 10.56
C ASP A 147 -14.36 3.58 11.25
N ARG A 148 -14.73 2.87 12.32
CA ARG A 148 -13.82 1.94 13.02
C ARG A 148 -13.37 0.79 12.12
N GLN A 149 -14.28 0.26 11.30
CA GLN A 149 -13.98 -0.81 10.36
C GLN A 149 -12.98 -0.36 9.28
N PHE A 150 -13.09 0.87 8.78
CA PHE A 150 -12.13 1.43 7.83
C PHE A 150 -10.75 1.64 8.45
N VAL A 151 -10.65 2.12 9.70
CA VAL A 151 -9.34 2.24 10.37
C VAL A 151 -8.70 0.86 10.54
N LEU A 152 -9.48 -0.12 11.01
CA LEU A 152 -9.00 -1.48 11.18
C LEU A 152 -8.48 -2.06 9.86
N MET A 153 -9.19 -1.81 8.76
CA MET A 153 -8.76 -2.19 7.41
C MET A 153 -7.41 -1.58 7.03
N VAL A 154 -7.19 -0.26 7.24
CA VAL A 154 -5.88 0.37 6.97
C VAL A 154 -4.79 -0.27 7.83
N VAL A 155 -5.05 -0.45 9.12
CA VAL A 155 -4.05 -1.01 10.05
C VAL A 155 -3.65 -2.43 9.62
N VAL A 156 -4.62 -3.26 9.25
CA VAL A 156 -4.32 -4.62 8.77
C VAL A 156 -3.53 -4.59 7.46
N ASP A 157 -3.88 -3.72 6.51
CA ASP A 157 -3.10 -3.55 5.27
C ASP A 157 -1.65 -3.14 5.56
N ILE A 158 -1.45 -2.19 6.48
CA ILE A 158 -0.11 -1.76 6.89
C ILE A 158 0.65 -2.94 7.51
N CYS A 159 0.02 -3.70 8.40
CA CYS A 159 0.66 -4.86 9.03
C CYS A 159 1.05 -5.92 7.99
N ILE A 160 0.18 -6.24 7.04
CA ILE A 160 0.46 -7.19 5.95
C ILE A 160 1.61 -6.66 5.10
N TYR A 161 1.54 -5.39 4.68
CA TYR A 161 2.58 -4.75 3.87
C TYR A 161 3.94 -4.79 4.56
N VAL A 162 4.02 -4.37 5.83
CA VAL A 162 5.27 -4.36 6.61
C VAL A 162 5.79 -5.78 6.82
N ALA A 163 4.94 -6.75 7.19
CA ALA A 163 5.36 -8.12 7.41
C ALA A 163 5.93 -8.77 6.14
N CYS A 164 5.26 -8.60 4.99
CA CYS A 164 5.73 -9.14 3.71
C CYS A 164 6.99 -8.42 3.20
N ASN A 165 7.09 -7.09 3.33
CA ASN A 165 8.23 -6.32 2.85
C ASN A 165 9.46 -6.39 3.79
N ALA A 166 9.27 -6.72 5.07
CA ALA A 166 10.39 -6.91 6.00
C ALA A 166 11.34 -8.03 5.52
N MET A 167 10.79 -9.09 4.92
CA MET A 167 11.62 -10.15 4.34
C MET A 167 12.43 -9.67 3.14
N VAL A 168 11.82 -8.86 2.26
CA VAL A 168 12.54 -8.24 1.14
C VAL A 168 13.71 -7.39 1.63
N PHE A 169 13.55 -6.68 2.74
CA PHE A 169 14.64 -5.90 3.34
C PHE A 169 15.82 -6.78 3.79
N VAL A 170 15.54 -7.89 4.48
CA VAL A 170 16.57 -8.84 4.90
C VAL A 170 17.32 -9.41 3.69
N VAL A 171 16.59 -9.75 2.63
CA VAL A 171 17.15 -10.27 1.38
C VAL A 171 18.05 -9.24 0.71
N VAL A 172 17.64 -7.97 0.61
CA VAL A 172 18.45 -6.92 -0.01
C VAL A 172 19.74 -6.68 0.77
N ILE A 173 19.69 -6.62 2.10
CA ILE A 173 20.90 -6.49 2.93
C ILE A 173 21.81 -7.69 2.73
N TYR A 174 21.25 -8.89 2.78
CA TYR A 174 22.02 -10.11 2.57
C TYR A 174 22.70 -10.13 1.21
N TYR A 175 22.01 -9.70 0.14
CA TYR A 175 22.57 -9.61 -1.20
C TYR A 175 23.78 -8.67 -1.25
N GLN A 176 23.72 -7.51 -0.60
CA GLN A 176 24.86 -6.57 -0.53
C GLN A 176 26.05 -7.17 0.22
N ILE A 177 25.82 -7.98 1.25
CA ILE A 177 26.89 -8.66 1.99
C ILE A 177 27.46 -9.83 1.18
N ALA A 178 26.59 -10.64 0.56
CA ALA A 178 26.94 -11.83 -0.20
C ALA A 178 27.78 -11.51 -1.45
N GLN A 179 27.57 -10.34 -2.05
CA GLN A 179 28.38 -9.86 -3.16
C GLN A 179 29.87 -9.79 -2.82
N ASN A 180 30.22 -9.57 -1.54
CA ASN A 180 31.62 -9.53 -1.09
C ASN A 180 32.19 -10.91 -0.72
N THR A 181 31.35 -11.91 -0.45
CA THR A 181 31.78 -13.21 0.10
C THR A 181 31.66 -14.39 -0.87
N GLY A 182 31.08 -14.18 -2.06
CA GLY A 182 30.94 -15.22 -3.09
C GLY A 182 29.81 -16.22 -2.84
N LEU A 183 28.90 -15.97 -1.87
CA LEU A 183 27.77 -16.84 -1.54
C LEU A 183 26.56 -16.63 -2.48
N THR A 184 26.77 -16.78 -3.79
CA THR A 184 25.79 -16.39 -4.82
C THR A 184 24.53 -17.26 -4.82
N GLN A 185 24.64 -18.58 -4.60
CA GLN A 185 23.47 -19.49 -4.67
C GLN A 185 22.41 -19.20 -3.60
N ILE A 186 22.81 -18.97 -2.35
CA ILE A 186 21.89 -18.65 -1.26
C ILE A 186 21.18 -17.31 -1.52
N SER A 187 21.90 -16.33 -2.07
CA SER A 187 21.35 -15.02 -2.40
C SER A 187 20.24 -15.09 -3.46
N ILE A 188 20.40 -15.96 -4.47
CA ILE A 188 19.39 -16.18 -5.51
C ILE A 188 18.13 -16.79 -4.90
N PHE A 189 18.28 -17.84 -4.08
CA PHE A 189 17.15 -18.47 -3.40
C PHE A 189 16.38 -17.48 -2.52
N LEU A 190 17.10 -16.69 -1.71
CA LEU A 190 16.51 -15.65 -0.86
C LEU A 190 15.79 -14.57 -1.69
N SER A 191 16.34 -14.18 -2.85
CA SER A 191 15.70 -13.25 -3.78
C SER A 191 14.38 -13.79 -4.33
N LEU A 192 14.31 -15.08 -4.67
CA LEU A 192 13.08 -15.72 -5.14
C LEU A 192 12.02 -15.75 -4.03
N VAL A 193 12.39 -16.15 -2.82
CA VAL A 193 11.50 -16.16 -1.65
C VAL A 193 11.00 -14.76 -1.31
N GLY A 194 11.90 -13.76 -1.30
CA GLY A 194 11.54 -12.37 -1.05
C GLY A 194 10.56 -11.81 -2.10
N SER A 195 10.82 -12.10 -3.38
CA SER A 195 9.92 -11.69 -4.47
C SER A 195 8.54 -12.33 -4.34
N PHE A 196 8.50 -13.64 -4.08
CA PHE A 196 7.25 -14.38 -3.86
C PHE A 196 6.44 -13.82 -2.68
N LEU A 197 7.09 -13.52 -1.55
CA LEU A 197 6.43 -12.91 -0.39
C LEU A 197 5.94 -11.49 -0.68
N SER A 198 6.68 -10.71 -1.46
CA SER A 198 6.24 -9.40 -1.91
C SER A 198 4.99 -9.52 -2.77
N ASP A 199 4.93 -10.49 -3.69
CA ASP A 199 3.79 -10.68 -4.59
C ASP A 199 2.53 -11.14 -3.85
N ILE A 200 2.70 -12.01 -2.83
CA ILE A 200 1.61 -12.43 -1.93
C ILE A 200 0.95 -11.21 -1.28
N SER A 201 1.72 -10.20 -0.87
CA SER A 201 1.17 -9.02 -0.18
C SER A 201 0.08 -8.30 -1.00
N TYR A 202 0.20 -8.33 -2.34
CA TYR A 202 -0.77 -7.72 -3.24
C TYR A 202 -2.06 -8.54 -3.35
N CYS A 203 -1.94 -9.87 -3.33
CA CYS A 203 -3.08 -10.78 -3.37
C CYS A 203 -3.85 -10.80 -2.05
N VAL A 204 -3.14 -10.78 -0.92
CA VAL A 204 -3.73 -10.89 0.42
C VAL A 204 -4.64 -9.72 0.76
N GLY A 205 -4.41 -8.51 0.21
CA GLY A 205 -5.26 -7.35 0.45
C GLY A 205 -6.74 -7.60 0.14
N CYS A 206 -7.04 -8.26 -0.99
CA CYS A 206 -8.43 -8.60 -1.36
C CYS A 206 -9.08 -9.54 -0.33
N TYR A 207 -8.34 -10.56 0.10
CA TYR A 207 -8.81 -11.50 1.13
C TYR A 207 -8.97 -10.83 2.49
N ALA A 208 -8.03 -9.98 2.90
CA ALA A 208 -8.12 -9.21 4.13
C ALA A 208 -9.41 -8.37 4.16
N TYR A 209 -9.77 -7.76 3.03
CA TYR A 209 -11.02 -7.00 2.90
C TYR A 209 -12.27 -7.86 3.02
N LEU A 210 -12.28 -9.06 2.43
CA LEU A 210 -13.35 -10.04 2.61
C LEU A 210 -13.50 -10.45 4.09
N PHE A 211 -12.40 -10.68 4.81
CA PHE A 211 -12.46 -11.13 6.21
C PHE A 211 -12.83 -10.02 7.19
N ILE A 212 -12.38 -8.78 6.96
CA ILE A 212 -12.61 -7.66 7.90
C ILE A 212 -13.95 -6.96 7.64
N SER A 213 -14.34 -6.78 6.38
CA SER A 213 -15.47 -5.93 6.02
C SER A 213 -16.77 -6.70 5.86
N LYS A 214 -17.66 -6.62 6.87
CA LYS A 214 -19.04 -7.16 6.79
C LYS A 214 -19.81 -6.54 5.61
N THR A 215 -19.62 -5.25 5.36
CA THR A 215 -20.24 -4.54 4.24
C THR A 215 -19.75 -5.10 2.91
N PHE A 216 -18.44 -5.30 2.77
CA PHE A 216 -17.87 -5.85 1.53
C PHE A 216 -18.38 -7.26 1.27
N ARG A 217 -18.46 -8.12 2.30
CA ARG A 217 -19.09 -9.45 2.18
C ARG A 217 -20.54 -9.39 1.73
N LYS A 218 -21.33 -8.42 2.22
CA LYS A 218 -22.74 -8.27 1.81
C LYS A 218 -22.85 -7.85 0.35
N GLU A 219 -22.03 -6.90 -0.10
CA GLU A 219 -22.01 -6.48 -1.51
C GLU A 219 -21.53 -7.60 -2.42
N VAL A 220 -20.48 -8.35 -2.05
CA VAL A 220 -20.00 -9.52 -2.81
C VAL A 220 -21.09 -10.59 -2.89
N LYS A 221 -21.76 -10.91 -1.77
CA LYS A 221 -22.90 -11.83 -1.79
C LYS A 221 -24.02 -11.32 -2.70
N ARG A 222 -24.32 -10.02 -2.68
CA ARG A 222 -25.33 -9.44 -3.57
C ARG A 222 -24.95 -9.62 -5.04
N LEU A 223 -23.68 -9.48 -5.41
CA LEU A 223 -23.23 -9.72 -6.79
C LEU A 223 -23.41 -11.19 -7.24
N PHE A 224 -23.23 -12.15 -6.34
CA PHE A 224 -23.34 -13.59 -6.66
C PHE A 224 -24.76 -14.17 -6.48
N PHE A 225 -25.55 -13.65 -5.53
CA PHE A 225 -26.87 -14.15 -5.17
C PHE A 225 -28.01 -13.20 -5.60
N CYS A 226 -27.74 -12.22 -6.46
CA CYS A 226 -28.81 -11.49 -7.16
C CYS A 226 -29.39 -12.39 -8.25
N GLN A 227 -30.27 -13.29 -7.81
CA GLN A 227 -31.28 -13.96 -8.61
C GLN A 227 -32.62 -13.80 -7.89
#